data_AF-A0A1L9S8M2-F1
#
_entry.id   AF-A0A1L9S8M2-F1
#
_cell.length_a   1.000
_cell.length_b   1.000
_cell.length_c   1.000
_cell.angle_alpha   90.00
_cell.angle_beta   90.00
_cell.angle_gamma   90.00
#
_symmetry.space_group_name_H-M   'P 1'
#
loop_
_entity.id
_entity.type
_entity.pdbx_description
1 polymer ?
#
loop_
_entity_poly.entity_id
_entity_poly.type
_entity_poly.pdbx_seq_one_letter_code
_entity_poly.pdbx_strand_id
1 'polypeptide(L)'
;MGLIHIAKDPVTGGWRWIYIVQDAITADISLIIPFVLIDFPGSSRNTFLTADEAALHIEPVTASRILEAALDPKTFIFAFMYMTGAMGSYVFALFLPLYPYFGVFLGEIGVSALLTSVLAWQANNIHGDARRSIYSAILIVFGGIGGIFATLIFRTQDAPKYVPGIIAIMSCCGTTFAFPTILMITLRWANRRADQGKSVIFVLNYT
;
A
#
# COMPACT_ATOMS: atom_id res chain seq x y z
N MET A 1 2.60 -29.53 16.65
CA MET A 1 2.92 -30.02 15.30
C MET A 1 2.44 -28.98 14.31
N GLY A 2 3.35 -28.35 13.55
CA GLY A 2 3.00 -27.31 12.58
C GLY A 2 2.40 -27.88 11.29
N LEU A 3 1.70 -27.02 10.52
CA LEU A 3 1.09 -27.33 9.21
C LEU A 3 2.05 -28.01 8.22
N ILE A 4 3.35 -27.81 8.40
CA ILE A 4 4.45 -28.41 7.64
C ILE A 4 4.45 -29.95 7.67
N HIS A 5 3.90 -30.57 8.72
CA HIS A 5 3.84 -32.04 8.86
C HIS A 5 2.65 -32.68 8.15
N ILE A 6 1.74 -31.90 7.54
CA ILE A 6 0.60 -32.41 6.77
C ILE A 6 1.07 -32.93 5.40
N ALA A 7 2.18 -32.41 4.88
CA ALA A 7 2.75 -32.83 3.63
C ALA A 7 3.77 -33.96 3.80
N LYS A 8 3.79 -34.90 2.84
CA LYS A 8 4.82 -35.95 2.75
C LYS A 8 6.22 -35.35 2.52
N ASP A 9 6.30 -34.19 1.87
CA ASP A 9 7.49 -33.39 1.66
C ASP A 9 7.39 -32.08 2.48
N PRO A 10 8.07 -31.98 3.63
CA PRO A 10 7.94 -30.82 4.51
C PRO A 10 8.40 -29.52 3.87
N VAL A 11 9.35 -29.60 2.93
CA VAL A 11 9.91 -28.43 2.25
C VAL A 11 8.88 -27.89 1.25
N THR A 12 8.64 -28.54 0.12
CA THR A 12 7.76 -27.98 -0.93
C THR A 12 6.27 -28.10 -0.63
N GLY A 13 5.81 -29.22 -0.08
CA GLY A 13 4.40 -29.47 0.23
C GLY A 13 3.91 -28.74 1.47
N GLY A 14 4.78 -28.55 2.47
CA GLY A 14 4.46 -27.78 3.68
C GLY A 14 4.12 -26.32 3.36
N TRP A 15 4.93 -25.66 2.52
CA TRP A 15 4.68 -24.28 2.07
C TRP A 15 3.35 -24.14 1.32
N ARG A 16 2.96 -25.12 0.49
CA ARG A 16 1.67 -25.09 -0.24
C ARG A 16 0.49 -25.03 0.72
N TRP A 17 0.50 -25.82 1.78
CA TRP A 17 -0.58 -25.83 2.77
C TRP A 17 -0.64 -24.54 3.59
N ILE A 18 0.51 -23.92 3.87
CA ILE A 18 0.54 -22.60 4.53
C ILE A 18 -0.18 -21.57 3.68
N TYR A 19 0.14 -21.47 2.38
CA TYR A 19 -0.53 -20.52 1.48
C TYR A 19 -2.01 -20.82 1.32
N ILE A 20 -2.39 -22.08 1.09
CA ILE A 20 -3.81 -22.48 0.95
C ILE A 20 -4.61 -22.10 2.21
N VAL A 21 -4.10 -22.40 3.40
CA VAL A 21 -4.80 -22.10 4.66
C VAL A 21 -4.88 -20.60 4.90
N GLN A 22 -3.79 -19.86 4.67
CA GLN A 22 -3.76 -18.40 4.81
C GLN A 22 -4.75 -17.72 3.86
N ASP A 23 -4.75 -18.12 2.59
CA ASP A 23 -5.62 -17.54 1.56
C ASP A 23 -7.08 -17.95 1.79
N ALA A 24 -7.35 -19.17 2.27
CA ALA A 24 -8.68 -19.62 2.65
C ALA A 24 -9.25 -18.78 3.81
N ILE A 25 -8.47 -18.56 4.87
CA ILE A 25 -8.90 -17.69 5.99
C ILE A 25 -9.20 -16.28 5.49
N THR A 26 -8.35 -15.76 4.59
CA THR A 26 -8.55 -14.42 4.01
C THR A 26 -9.85 -14.36 3.18
N ALA A 27 -10.10 -15.39 2.36
CA ALA A 27 -11.33 -15.50 1.56
C ALA A 27 -12.58 -15.61 2.45
N ASP A 28 -12.52 -16.39 3.53
CA ASP A 28 -13.61 -16.55 4.48
C ASP A 28 -13.93 -15.22 5.20
N ILE A 29 -12.91 -14.50 5.65
CA ILE A 29 -13.09 -13.15 6.24
C ILE A 29 -13.72 -12.20 5.21
N SER A 30 -13.28 -12.25 3.96
CA SER A 30 -13.89 -11.45 2.87
C SER A 30 -15.37 -11.78 2.63
N LEU A 31 -15.82 -13.02 2.87
CA LEU A 31 -17.25 -13.37 2.79
C LEU A 31 -18.07 -12.79 3.95
N ILE A 32 -17.44 -12.55 5.10
CA ILE A 32 -18.09 -11.96 6.29
C ILE A 32 -18.16 -10.43 6.17
N ILE A 33 -17.20 -9.80 5.48
CA ILE A 33 -17.11 -8.33 5.34
C ILE A 33 -18.43 -7.66 4.91
N PRO A 34 -19.17 -8.14 3.89
CA PRO A 34 -20.44 -7.53 3.48
C PRO A 34 -21.52 -7.47 4.58
N PHE A 35 -21.38 -8.23 5.66
CA PHE A 35 -22.34 -8.23 6.78
C PHE A 35 -21.95 -7.30 7.92
N VAL A 36 -20.65 -7.00 8.07
CA VAL A 36 -20.12 -6.17 9.16
C VAL A 36 -19.89 -4.72 8.72
N LEU A 37 -19.51 -4.52 7.45
CA LEU A 37 -19.19 -3.20 6.92
C LEU A 37 -20.47 -2.37 6.72
N ILE A 38 -20.42 -1.13 7.20
CA ILE A 38 -21.46 -0.12 6.97
C ILE A 38 -21.54 0.13 5.46
N ASP A 39 -22.76 0.11 4.93
CA ASP A 39 -23.00 0.27 3.51
C ASP A 39 -22.70 1.68 3.00
N PHE A 40 -22.40 1.75 1.70
CA PHE A 40 -22.17 3.00 1.01
C PHE A 40 -23.39 3.93 1.04
N PRO A 41 -23.19 5.25 0.97
CA PRO A 41 -24.25 6.26 1.00
C PRO A 41 -25.40 5.96 0.03
N GLY A 42 -25.09 5.53 -1.20
CA GLY A 42 -26.07 5.22 -2.24
C GLY A 42 -26.65 3.80 -2.21
N SER A 43 -26.34 2.99 -1.20
CA SER A 43 -26.90 1.64 -1.07
C SER A 43 -28.28 1.67 -0.40
N SER A 44 -29.20 0.84 -0.89
CA SER A 44 -30.53 0.67 -0.27
C SER A 44 -30.48 0.07 1.15
N ARG A 45 -29.32 -0.47 1.57
CA ARG A 45 -29.08 -1.03 2.90
C ARG A 45 -28.49 0.00 3.89
N ASN A 46 -28.23 1.23 3.45
CA ASN A 46 -27.70 2.29 4.31
C ASN A 46 -28.70 2.63 5.42
N THR A 47 -28.31 2.34 6.66
CA THR A 47 -29.11 2.62 7.87
C THR A 47 -28.55 3.80 8.67
N PHE A 48 -27.40 4.34 8.27
CA PHE A 48 -26.66 5.34 9.04
C PHE A 48 -26.94 6.78 8.57
N LEU A 49 -27.01 7.03 7.26
CA LEU A 49 -27.25 8.37 6.71
C LEU A 49 -28.72 8.59 6.37
N THR A 50 -29.23 9.81 6.57
CA THR A 50 -30.51 10.22 5.99
C THR A 50 -30.41 10.36 4.47
N ALA A 51 -31.55 10.29 3.77
CA ALA A 51 -31.57 10.33 2.29
C ALA A 51 -30.94 11.62 1.72
N ASP A 52 -31.13 12.76 2.40
CA ASP A 52 -30.57 14.04 2.00
C ASP A 52 -29.04 14.09 2.23
N GLU A 53 -28.54 13.52 3.33
CA GLU A 53 -27.10 13.39 3.61
C GLU A 53 -26.42 12.39 2.66
N ALA A 54 -27.11 11.30 2.33
CA ALA A 54 -26.62 10.32 1.37
C ALA A 54 -26.47 10.94 -0.03
N ALA A 55 -27.45 11.73 -0.47
CA ALA A 55 -27.45 12.36 -1.79
C ALA A 55 -26.26 13.32 -2.01
N LEU A 56 -25.75 13.96 -0.95
CA LEU A 56 -24.56 14.83 -1.01
C LEU A 56 -23.27 14.07 -1.28
N HIS A 57 -23.23 12.76 -1.01
CA HIS A 57 -22.03 11.92 -1.11
C HIS A 57 -22.07 10.93 -2.29
N ILE A 58 -23.19 10.83 -3.03
CA ILE A 58 -23.28 9.94 -4.19
C ILE A 58 -22.52 10.53 -5.36
N GLU A 59 -21.28 10.08 -5.52
CA GLU A 59 -20.51 10.31 -6.74
C GLU A 59 -20.82 9.25 -7.79
N PRO A 60 -21.22 9.61 -9.03
CA PRO A 60 -21.43 8.64 -10.08
C PRO A 60 -20.11 7.94 -10.43
N VAL A 61 -20.13 6.61 -10.37
CA VAL A 61 -19.02 5.74 -10.77
C VAL A 61 -19.09 5.53 -12.27
N THR A 62 -18.41 6.39 -13.01
CA THR A 62 -18.33 6.33 -14.49
C THR A 62 -16.94 5.88 -14.92
N ALA A 63 -16.85 5.08 -16.00
CA ALA A 63 -15.58 4.58 -16.52
C ALA A 63 -14.55 5.68 -16.82
N SER A 64 -14.99 6.85 -17.28
CA SER A 64 -14.12 8.02 -17.47
C SER A 64 -13.47 8.49 -16.18
N ARG A 65 -14.23 8.61 -15.09
CA ARG A 65 -13.72 9.01 -13.77
C ARG A 65 -12.79 7.96 -13.17
N ILE A 66 -13.07 6.68 -13.43
CA ILE A 66 -12.17 5.58 -13.04
C ILE A 66 -10.83 5.72 -13.76
N LEU A 67 -10.87 5.96 -15.07
CA LEU A 67 -9.67 6.14 -15.87
C LEU A 67 -8.88 7.38 -15.46
N GLU A 68 -9.55 8.51 -15.18
CA GLU A 68 -8.92 9.71 -14.65
C GLU A 68 -8.22 9.45 -13.31
N ALA A 69 -8.86 8.71 -12.40
CA ALA A 69 -8.28 8.33 -11.11
C ALA A 69 -7.08 7.39 -11.28
N ALA A 70 -7.18 6.44 -12.19
CA ALA A 70 -6.11 5.49 -12.48
C ALA A 70 -4.90 6.16 -13.14
N LEU A 71 -5.13 7.21 -13.94
CA LEU A 71 -4.09 7.95 -14.64
C LEU A 71 -3.63 9.24 -13.93
N ASP A 72 -4.19 9.57 -12.75
CA ASP A 72 -3.72 10.73 -11.98
C ASP A 72 -2.24 10.53 -11.60
N PRO A 73 -1.34 11.46 -11.97
CA PRO A 73 0.06 11.42 -11.55
C PRO A 73 0.26 11.20 -10.04
N LYS A 74 -0.65 11.71 -9.20
CA LYS A 74 -0.61 11.50 -7.74
C LYS A 74 -0.72 10.03 -7.37
N THR A 75 -1.54 9.25 -8.08
CA THR A 75 -1.68 7.81 -7.89
C THR A 75 -0.34 7.11 -8.05
N PHE A 76 0.40 7.45 -9.11
CA PHE A 76 1.71 6.85 -9.36
C PHE A 76 2.79 7.30 -8.37
N ILE A 77 2.72 8.53 -7.85
CA ILE A 77 3.64 8.98 -6.80
C ILE A 77 3.44 8.13 -5.53
N PHE A 78 2.21 7.99 -5.05
CA PHE A 78 1.92 7.16 -3.88
C PHE A 78 2.19 5.67 -4.15
N ALA A 79 1.91 5.18 -5.36
CA ALA A 79 2.18 3.80 -5.75
C ALA A 79 3.69 3.49 -5.78
N PHE A 80 4.51 4.41 -6.27
CA PHE A 80 5.97 4.28 -6.25
C PHE A 80 6.54 4.36 -4.83
N MET A 81 6.01 5.24 -3.98
CA MET A 81 6.33 5.27 -2.55
C MET A 81 6.00 3.95 -1.86
N TYR A 82 4.84 3.37 -2.17
CA TYR A 82 4.42 2.08 -1.62
C TYR A 82 5.28 0.92 -2.15
N MET A 83 5.62 0.91 -3.44
CA MET A 83 6.49 -0.10 -4.06
C MET A 83 7.88 -0.11 -3.43
N THR A 84 8.48 1.07 -3.24
CA THR A 84 9.82 1.20 -2.65
C THR A 84 9.84 0.76 -1.18
N GLY A 85 8.79 1.08 -0.41
CA GLY A 85 8.61 0.52 0.94
C GLY A 85 8.43 -1.00 0.92
N ALA A 86 7.56 -1.52 0.04
CA ALA A 86 7.25 -2.94 -0.04
C ALA A 86 8.50 -3.77 -0.38
N MET A 87 9.29 -3.32 -1.35
CA MET A 87 10.56 -3.94 -1.72
C MET A 87 11.51 -4.04 -0.52
N GLY A 88 11.60 -3.00 0.32
CA GLY A 88 12.41 -3.01 1.54
C GLY A 88 11.99 -4.11 2.52
N SER A 89 10.68 -4.26 2.76
CA SER A 89 10.14 -5.25 3.69
C SER A 89 10.39 -6.69 3.22
N TYR A 90 10.11 -6.98 1.93
CA TYR A 90 10.35 -8.31 1.37
C TYR A 90 11.82 -8.71 1.43
N VAL A 91 12.72 -7.76 1.19
CA VAL A 91 14.15 -8.05 1.32
C VAL A 91 14.51 -8.37 2.77
N PHE A 92 14.13 -7.54 3.75
CA PHE A 92 14.45 -7.83 5.15
C PHE A 92 13.91 -9.19 5.60
N ALA A 93 12.72 -9.59 5.11
CA ALA A 93 12.16 -10.92 5.33
C ALA A 93 13.05 -12.04 4.76
N LEU A 94 13.67 -11.86 3.59
CA LEU A 94 14.58 -12.86 2.98
C LEU A 94 15.90 -13.00 3.73
N PHE A 95 16.35 -11.97 4.45
CA PHE A 95 17.61 -11.99 5.19
C PHE A 95 17.49 -12.39 6.66
N LEU A 96 16.26 -12.58 7.19
CA LEU A 96 16.01 -13.04 8.56
C LEU A 96 16.89 -14.22 9.03
N PRO A 97 17.30 -15.20 8.19
CA PRO A 97 18.19 -16.27 8.63
C PRO A 97 19.71 -16.00 8.51
N LEU A 98 20.17 -14.80 8.08
CA LEU A 98 21.57 -14.62 7.61
C LEU A 98 22.45 -13.53 8.30
N TYR A 99 21.92 -12.57 9.10
CA TYR A 99 22.73 -11.52 9.75
C TYR A 99 22.30 -11.30 11.24
N PRO A 100 22.99 -10.47 12.04
CA PRO A 100 22.63 -10.23 13.45
C PRO A 100 21.23 -9.61 13.59
N TYR A 101 20.29 -10.44 14.01
CA TYR A 101 18.85 -10.24 14.12
C TYR A 101 18.37 -8.83 14.53
N PHE A 102 19.03 -8.17 15.48
CA PHE A 102 18.51 -6.91 16.07
C PHE A 102 18.35 -5.76 15.06
N GLY A 103 19.33 -5.52 14.18
CA GLY A 103 19.34 -4.35 13.31
C GLY A 103 18.25 -4.36 12.25
N VAL A 104 17.94 -5.54 11.71
CA VAL A 104 16.91 -5.69 10.68
C VAL A 104 15.54 -5.92 11.29
N PHE A 105 15.41 -6.47 12.50
CA PHE A 105 14.12 -6.40 13.19
C PHE A 105 13.66 -4.94 13.34
N LEU A 106 14.56 -4.04 13.73
CA LEU A 106 14.25 -2.60 13.78
C LEU A 106 13.99 -1.99 12.40
N GLY A 107 14.77 -2.39 11.38
CA GLY A 107 14.54 -1.98 9.99
C GLY A 107 13.16 -2.40 9.48
N GLU A 108 12.77 -3.65 9.73
CA GLU A 108 11.49 -4.22 9.31
C GLU A 108 10.31 -3.53 9.99
N ILE A 109 10.40 -3.27 11.30
CA ILE A 109 9.37 -2.51 12.02
C ILE A 109 9.17 -1.13 11.37
N GLY A 110 10.27 -0.44 11.03
CA GLY A 110 10.21 0.88 10.40
C GLY A 110 9.55 0.83 9.02
N VAL A 111 9.91 -0.14 8.19
CA VAL A 111 9.36 -0.27 6.83
C VAL A 111 7.89 -0.72 6.84
N SER A 112 7.54 -1.67 7.70
CA SER A 112 6.15 -2.12 7.89
C SER A 112 5.23 -0.97 8.35
N ALA A 113 5.67 -0.14 9.30
CA ALA A 113 4.92 1.03 9.75
C ALA A 113 4.72 2.08 8.63
N LEU A 114 5.71 2.21 7.73
CA LEU A 114 5.63 3.13 6.61
C LEU A 114 4.57 2.69 5.59
N LEU A 115 4.48 1.40 5.26
CA LEU A 115 3.48 0.87 4.33
C LEU A 115 2.05 1.22 4.77
N THR A 116 1.72 1.01 6.04
CA THR A 116 0.41 1.37 6.61
C THR A 116 0.19 2.88 6.64
N SER A 117 1.24 3.65 6.91
CA SER A 117 1.16 5.11 6.95
C SER A 117 0.88 5.72 5.58
N VAL A 118 1.48 5.17 4.51
CA VAL A 118 1.24 5.63 3.13
C VAL A 118 -0.20 5.36 2.71
N LEU A 119 -0.76 4.20 3.04
CA LEU A 119 -2.17 3.88 2.77
C LEU A 119 -3.12 4.85 3.49
N ALA A 120 -2.89 5.11 4.78
CA ALA A 120 -3.68 6.06 5.55
C ALA A 120 -3.55 7.50 5.00
N TRP A 121 -2.33 7.91 4.63
CA TRP A 121 -2.08 9.24 4.12
C TRP A 121 -2.77 9.47 2.76
N GLN A 122 -2.69 8.48 1.88
CA GLN A 122 -3.38 8.47 0.58
C GLN A 122 -4.90 8.58 0.76
N ALA A 123 -5.50 7.78 1.63
CA ALA A 123 -6.94 7.81 1.92
C ALA A 123 -7.41 9.20 2.41
N ASN A 124 -6.59 9.88 3.22
CA ASN A 124 -6.94 11.20 3.77
C ASN A 124 -6.76 12.37 2.79
N ASN A 125 -5.97 12.21 1.71
CA ASN A 125 -5.66 13.32 0.80
C ASN A 125 -6.44 13.27 -0.53
N ILE A 126 -7.15 12.17 -0.78
CA ILE A 126 -8.02 12.03 -1.95
C ILE A 126 -9.44 12.34 -1.54
N HIS A 127 -10.18 13.01 -2.42
CA HIS A 127 -11.61 13.24 -2.26
C HIS A 127 -12.37 12.29 -3.19
N GLY A 128 -13.52 11.80 -2.72
CA GLY A 128 -14.36 10.84 -3.43
C GLY A 128 -14.01 9.39 -3.09
N ASP A 129 -15.01 8.63 -2.68
CA ASP A 129 -14.82 7.25 -2.19
C ASP A 129 -14.41 6.30 -3.31
N ALA A 130 -14.99 6.46 -4.51
CA ALA A 130 -14.63 5.67 -5.68
C ALA A 130 -13.17 5.92 -6.10
N ARG A 131 -12.73 7.20 -6.08
CA ARG A 131 -11.34 7.55 -6.40
C ARG A 131 -10.37 6.97 -5.36
N ARG A 132 -10.68 7.10 -4.06
CA ARG A 132 -9.86 6.50 -2.98
C ARG A 132 -9.65 5.00 -3.18
N SER A 133 -10.71 4.26 -3.49
CA SER A 133 -10.64 2.81 -3.72
C SER A 133 -9.71 2.45 -4.88
N ILE A 134 -9.75 3.20 -5.99
CA ILE A 134 -8.92 2.95 -7.17
C ILE A 134 -7.43 3.17 -6.85
N TYR A 135 -7.12 4.24 -6.11
CA TYR A 135 -5.74 4.54 -5.76
C TYR A 135 -5.17 3.45 -4.84
N SER A 136 -5.94 2.99 -3.86
CA SER A 136 -5.51 1.91 -2.96
C SER A 136 -5.29 0.58 -3.72
N ALA A 137 -6.14 0.27 -4.71
CA ALA A 137 -5.95 -0.90 -5.56
C ALA A 137 -4.63 -0.82 -6.36
N ILE A 138 -4.35 0.33 -6.99
CA ILE A 138 -3.12 0.54 -7.76
C ILE A 138 -1.88 0.49 -6.86
N LEU A 139 -1.95 1.05 -5.64
CA LEU A 139 -0.89 0.94 -4.65
C LEU A 139 -0.52 -0.52 -4.36
N ILE A 140 -1.53 -1.36 -4.10
CA ILE A 140 -1.32 -2.77 -3.77
C ILE A 140 -0.68 -3.51 -4.96
N VAL A 141 -1.11 -3.24 -6.19
CA VAL A 141 -0.52 -3.81 -7.42
C VAL A 141 0.96 -3.44 -7.53
N PHE A 142 1.31 -2.17 -7.33
CA PHE A 142 2.70 -1.71 -7.33
C PHE A 142 3.51 -2.31 -6.17
N GLY A 143 2.90 -2.55 -5.00
CA GLY A 143 3.52 -3.29 -3.90
C GLY A 143 3.90 -4.71 -4.29
N GLY A 144 3.04 -5.40 -5.04
CA GLY A 144 3.33 -6.72 -5.61
C GLY A 144 4.52 -6.71 -6.58
N ILE A 145 4.59 -5.70 -7.45
CA ILE A 145 5.74 -5.49 -8.36
C ILE A 145 7.03 -5.31 -7.55
N GLY A 146 6.99 -4.52 -6.48
CA GLY A 146 8.12 -4.33 -5.55
C GLY A 146 8.61 -5.64 -4.92
N GLY A 147 7.68 -6.53 -4.56
CA GLY A 147 8.00 -7.87 -4.06
C GLY A 147 8.70 -8.75 -5.09
N ILE A 148 8.29 -8.72 -6.35
CA ILE A 148 8.98 -9.45 -7.43
C ILE A 148 10.42 -8.94 -7.56
N PHE A 149 10.63 -7.63 -7.62
CA PHE A 149 11.98 -7.05 -7.70
C PHE A 149 12.86 -7.41 -6.49
N ALA A 150 12.29 -7.40 -5.27
CA ALA A 150 13.01 -7.79 -4.05
C ALA A 150 13.60 -9.20 -4.14
N THR A 151 12.86 -10.15 -4.69
CA THR A 151 13.32 -11.54 -4.84
C THR A 151 14.42 -11.71 -5.90
N LEU A 152 14.48 -10.83 -6.89
CA LEU A 152 15.40 -10.94 -8.04
C LEU A 152 16.73 -10.20 -7.83
N ILE A 153 16.80 -9.30 -6.85
CA ILE A 153 17.94 -8.39 -6.69
C ILE A 153 19.19 -9.06 -6.10
N PHE A 154 19.00 -10.16 -5.38
CA PHE A 154 20.07 -10.97 -4.82
C PHE A 154 20.42 -12.14 -5.73
N ARG A 155 21.38 -11.88 -6.62
CA ARG A 155 21.83 -12.89 -7.59
C ARG A 155 22.97 -13.72 -7.01
N THR A 156 22.95 -15.02 -7.28
CA THR A 156 23.98 -15.97 -6.83
C THR A 156 25.39 -15.61 -7.31
N GLN A 157 25.51 -14.95 -8.46
CA GLN A 157 26.79 -14.48 -9.01
C GLN A 157 27.47 -13.39 -8.17
N ASP A 158 26.70 -12.62 -7.39
CA ASP A 158 27.22 -11.51 -6.58
C ASP A 158 27.63 -11.98 -5.17
N ALA A 159 27.60 -13.30 -4.93
CA ALA A 159 28.04 -13.93 -3.69
C ALA A 159 29.56 -13.76 -3.47
N PRO A 160 30.04 -13.70 -2.22
CA PRO A 160 29.29 -13.78 -0.96
C PRO A 160 28.82 -12.42 -0.43
N LYS A 161 29.26 -11.31 -1.02
CA LYS A 161 29.05 -9.97 -0.46
C LYS A 161 27.75 -9.29 -0.91
N TYR A 162 27.18 -9.71 -2.05
CA TYR A 162 25.91 -9.20 -2.60
C TYR A 162 25.81 -7.67 -2.67
N VAL A 163 26.93 -6.99 -2.95
CA VAL A 163 27.05 -5.52 -2.90
C VAL A 163 25.99 -4.80 -3.75
N PRO A 164 25.68 -5.24 -5.00
CA PRO A 164 24.64 -4.57 -5.81
C PRO A 164 23.26 -4.64 -5.17
N GLY A 165 22.91 -5.79 -4.57
CA GLY A 165 21.66 -5.96 -3.83
C GLY A 165 21.56 -5.01 -2.66
N ILE A 166 22.62 -4.95 -1.83
CA ILE A 166 22.70 -4.06 -0.67
C ILE A 166 22.55 -2.58 -1.08
N ILE A 167 23.26 -2.13 -2.12
CA ILE A 167 23.16 -0.75 -2.61
C ILE A 167 21.73 -0.43 -3.04
N ALA A 168 21.11 -1.32 -3.82
CA ALA A 168 19.77 -1.11 -4.31
C ALA A 168 18.73 -0.99 -3.18
N ILE A 169 18.87 -1.76 -2.10
CA ILE A 169 18.02 -1.63 -0.91
C ILE A 169 18.26 -0.32 -0.20
N MET A 170 19.53 0.06 0.01
CA MET A 170 19.86 1.33 0.65
C MET A 170 19.30 2.53 -0.15
N SER A 171 19.35 2.46 -1.48
CA SER A 171 18.70 3.44 -2.36
C SER A 171 17.17 3.40 -2.24
N CYS A 172 16.57 2.22 -2.15
CA CYS A 172 15.13 2.04 -2.00
C CYS A 172 14.63 2.59 -0.65
N CYS A 173 15.31 2.28 0.45
CA CYS A 173 15.02 2.84 1.77
C CYS A 173 15.20 4.36 1.77
N GLY A 174 16.29 4.88 1.19
CA GLY A 174 16.53 6.32 1.09
C GLY A 174 15.45 7.06 0.33
N THR A 175 15.03 6.53 -0.83
CA THR A 175 13.93 7.11 -1.62
C THR A 175 12.60 7.06 -0.87
N THR A 176 12.35 5.96 -0.15
CA THR A 176 11.16 5.80 0.69
C THR A 176 11.03 6.88 1.77
N PHE A 177 12.13 7.41 2.32
CA PHE A 177 12.06 8.56 3.25
C PHE A 177 12.02 9.92 2.54
N ALA A 178 12.76 10.05 1.44
CA ALA A 178 12.88 11.31 0.71
C ALA A 178 11.54 11.75 0.10
N PHE A 179 10.83 10.85 -0.59
CA PHE A 179 9.58 11.19 -1.28
C PHE A 179 8.46 11.67 -0.34
N PRO A 180 8.12 10.97 0.76
CA PRO A 180 7.17 11.47 1.76
C PRO A 180 7.57 12.81 2.33
N THR A 181 8.85 12.99 2.65
CA THR A 181 9.35 14.23 3.26
C THR A 181 9.20 15.40 2.30
N ILE A 182 9.58 15.21 1.03
CA ILE A 182 9.41 16.22 -0.03
C ILE A 182 7.93 16.54 -0.21
N LEU A 183 7.07 15.53 -0.33
CA LEU A 183 5.63 15.71 -0.49
C LEU A 183 5.01 16.45 0.71
N MET A 184 5.45 16.14 1.93
CA MET A 184 4.99 16.83 3.13
C MET A 184 5.40 18.30 3.14
N ILE A 185 6.64 18.61 2.74
CA ILE A 185 7.13 20.00 2.65
C ILE A 185 6.35 20.78 1.59
N THR A 186 6.14 20.19 0.40
CA THR A 186 5.40 20.86 -0.68
C THR A 186 3.94 21.08 -0.31
N LEU A 187 3.28 20.11 0.32
CA LEU A 187 1.90 20.26 0.82
C LEU A 187 1.82 21.31 1.93
N ARG A 188 2.74 21.32 2.89
CA ARG A 188 2.78 22.35 3.94
C ARG A 188 2.98 23.75 3.36
N TRP A 189 3.83 23.87 2.35
CA TRP A 189 4.06 25.14 1.67
C TRP A 189 2.86 25.58 0.83
N ALA A 190 2.21 24.65 0.12
CA ALA A 190 0.98 24.92 -0.62
C ALA A 190 -0.14 25.37 0.32
N ASN A 191 -0.31 24.70 1.46
CA ASN A 191 -1.30 25.08 2.48
C ASN A 191 -1.01 26.48 3.04
N ARG A 192 0.25 26.80 3.38
CA ARG A 192 0.63 28.15 3.83
C ARG A 192 0.37 29.25 2.80
N ARG A 193 0.49 28.95 1.50
CA ARG A 193 0.17 29.91 0.43
C ARG A 193 -1.33 30.14 0.29
N ALA A 194 -2.11 29.09 0.51
CA ALA A 194 -3.56 29.17 0.53
C ALA A 194 -4.07 30.00 1.73
N ASP A 195 -3.49 29.80 2.91
CA ASP A 195 -3.80 30.60 4.11
C ASP A 195 -3.48 32.10 3.95
N GLN A 196 -2.49 32.43 3.10
CA GLN A 196 -2.14 33.81 2.76
C GLN A 196 -3.06 34.43 1.68
N GLY A 197 -4.09 33.72 1.22
CA GLY A 197 -4.98 34.15 0.15
C GLY A 197 -4.31 34.26 -1.23
N LYS A 198 -3.08 33.73 -1.38
CA LYS A 198 -2.29 33.83 -2.63
C LYS A 198 -2.57 32.70 -3.62
N SER A 199 -3.30 31.68 -3.20
CA SER A 199 -3.72 30.56 -4.04
C SER A 199 -5.07 30.05 -3.58
N VAL A 200 -6.00 29.83 -4.51
CA VAL A 200 -7.26 29.15 -4.23
C VAL A 200 -6.94 27.74 -3.72
N ILE A 201 -7.50 27.37 -2.57
CA ILE A 201 -7.33 26.03 -1.98
C ILE A 201 -7.68 24.99 -3.06
N PHE A 202 -6.74 24.09 -3.36
CA PHE A 202 -6.87 23.09 -4.44
C PHE A 202 -8.10 22.17 -4.29
N VAL A 203 -8.70 22.14 -3.09
CA VAL A 203 -9.94 21.41 -2.74
C VAL A 203 -11.20 22.03 -3.37
N LEU A 204 -11.18 23.30 -3.80
CA LEU A 204 -12.34 23.99 -4.40
C LEU A 204 -12.41 23.91 -5.94
N ASN A 205 -11.51 23.19 -6.60
CA ASN A 205 -11.46 23.11 -8.08
C ASN A 205 -12.16 21.87 -8.67
N TYR A 206 -13.14 21.31 -7.97
CA TYR A 206 -14.09 20.37 -8.54
C TYR A 206 -15.51 20.89 -8.32
N THR A 207 -15.84 21.98 -9.01
CA THR A 207 -17.22 22.23 -9.47
C THR A 207 -17.49 21.42 -10.72
#